data_AF-A0A5S3YZ59-F1
#
_entry.id   AF-A0A5S3YZ59-F1
#
_cell.length_a   1.000
_cell.length_b   1.000
_cell.length_c   1.000
_cell.angle_alpha   90.00
_cell.angle_beta   90.00
_cell.angle_gamma   90.00
#
_symmetry.space_group_name_H-M   'P 1'
#
loop_
_entity.id
_entity.type
_entity.pdbx_description
1 polymer ?
#
loop_
_entity_poly.entity_id
_entity_poly.type
_entity_poly.pdbx_seq_one_letter_code
_entity_poly.pdbx_strand_id
1 'polypeptide(L)'
;RVEQIWCEQMQKFTGHGDWLFGPWSIVDAMFAPVALRFKTYGITLNEDASRYMETVLNCSELQCWIADALKETDIVAIDEAGKEREL
;
A
#
# COMPACT_ATOMS: atom_id res chain seq x y z
N ARG A 1 -14.68 -2.31 5.25
CA ARG A 1 -14.72 -3.12 4.00
C ARG A 1 -13.34 -3.58 3.55
N VAL A 2 -12.32 -2.72 3.43
CA VAL A 2 -10.94 -3.17 3.07
C VAL A 2 -10.34 -4.05 4.17
N GLU A 3 -10.38 -3.62 5.43
CA GLU A 3 -9.89 -4.43 6.57
C GLU A 3 -10.50 -5.83 6.60
N GLN A 4 -11.81 -5.94 6.39
CA GLN A 4 -12.51 -7.22 6.32
C GLN A 4 -11.96 -8.11 5.21
N ILE A 5 -11.74 -7.58 4.00
CA ILE A 5 -11.16 -8.34 2.89
C ILE A 5 -9.76 -8.85 3.28
N TRP A 6 -8.91 -8.00 3.85
CA TRP A 6 -7.57 -8.42 4.25
C TRP A 6 -7.61 -9.50 5.33
N CYS A 7 -8.43 -9.29 6.37
CA CYS A 7 -8.60 -10.24 7.46
C CYS A 7 -9.08 -11.61 6.95
N GLU A 8 -10.18 -11.65 6.20
CA GLU A 8 -10.76 -12.90 5.69
C GLU A 8 -9.78 -13.68 4.81
N GLN A 9 -9.04 -12.99 3.93
CA GLN A 9 -8.10 -13.67 3.04
C GLN A 9 -6.82 -14.10 3.74
N MET A 10 -6.30 -13.29 4.66
CA MET A 10 -5.16 -13.69 5.50
C MET A 10 -5.48 -14.91 6.35
N GLN A 11 -6.70 -15.02 6.87
CA GLN A 11 -7.15 -16.21 7.58
C GLN A 11 -7.25 -17.42 6.63
N LYS A 12 -7.89 -17.24 5.47
CA LYS A 12 -8.13 -18.31 4.48
C LYS A 12 -6.85 -18.90 3.90
N PHE A 13 -5.82 -18.09 3.68
CA PHE A 13 -4.55 -18.50 3.08
C PHE A 13 -3.42 -18.65 4.10
N THR A 14 -3.74 -18.72 5.41
CA THR A 14 -2.75 -18.96 6.47
C THR A 14 -1.92 -20.21 6.16
N GLY A 15 -0.59 -20.08 6.21
CA GLY A 15 0.35 -21.17 5.95
C GLY A 15 0.62 -21.45 4.47
N HIS A 16 0.01 -20.71 3.55
CA HIS A 16 0.26 -20.79 2.10
C HIS A 16 1.10 -19.62 1.57
N GLY A 17 1.63 -18.79 2.47
CA GLY A 17 2.43 -17.59 2.21
C GLY A 17 1.96 -16.42 3.07
N ASP A 18 2.63 -15.29 2.94
CA ASP A 18 2.37 -14.09 3.75
C ASP A 18 1.46 -13.07 3.03
N TRP A 19 1.00 -13.38 1.82
CA TRP A 19 0.19 -12.51 0.96
C TRP A 19 -1.29 -12.90 0.93
N LEU A 20 -2.16 -12.04 0.41
CA LEU A 20 -3.62 -12.23 0.50
C LEU A 20 -4.09 -13.56 -0.08
N PHE A 21 -3.43 -14.06 -1.13
CA PHE A 21 -3.78 -15.30 -1.81
C PHE A 21 -2.63 -16.32 -1.81
N GLY A 22 -1.79 -16.28 -0.75
CA GLY A 22 -0.64 -17.16 -0.56
C GLY A 22 0.67 -16.54 -1.06
N PRO A 23 1.19 -16.93 -2.25
CA PRO A 23 2.34 -16.25 -2.85
C PRO A 23 2.03 -14.82 -3.30
N TRP A 24 3.06 -13.99 -3.44
CA TRP A 24 2.95 -12.62 -3.96
C TRP A 24 2.29 -12.60 -5.34
N SER A 25 1.39 -11.64 -5.55
CA SER A 25 0.64 -11.51 -6.80
C SER A 25 0.35 -10.05 -7.15
N ILE A 26 -0.21 -9.84 -8.34
CA ILE A 26 -0.67 -8.50 -8.77
C ILE A 26 -1.71 -7.91 -7.81
N VAL A 27 -2.46 -8.74 -7.07
CA VAL A 27 -3.46 -8.24 -6.11
C VAL A 27 -2.78 -7.45 -4.99
N ASP A 28 -1.62 -7.91 -4.54
CA ASP A 28 -0.86 -7.27 -3.48
C ASP A 28 -0.29 -5.92 -3.94
N ALA A 29 0.20 -5.86 -5.18
CA ALA A 29 0.62 -4.61 -5.81
C ALA A 29 -0.53 -3.59 -5.95
N MET A 30 -1.74 -4.05 -6.31
CA MET A 30 -2.92 -3.18 -6.40
C MET A 30 -3.37 -2.63 -5.03
N PHE A 31 -3.11 -3.38 -3.94
CA PHE A 31 -3.41 -2.92 -2.58
C PHE A 31 -2.29 -2.10 -1.93
N ALA A 32 -1.09 -2.04 -2.50
CA ALA A 32 0.02 -1.26 -1.94
C ALA A 32 -0.31 0.23 -1.70
N PRO A 33 -0.96 0.96 -2.63
CA PRO A 33 -1.38 2.35 -2.37
C PRO A 33 -2.43 2.48 -1.26
N VAL A 34 -3.19 1.43 -0.97
CA VAL A 34 -4.18 1.43 0.12
C VAL A 34 -3.48 1.22 1.47
N ALA A 35 -2.53 0.27 1.54
CA ALA A 35 -1.67 0.06 2.70
C ALA A 35 -0.88 1.33 3.07
N LEU A 36 -0.34 2.03 2.07
CA LEU A 36 0.34 3.31 2.28
C LEU A 36 -0.57 4.37 2.90
N ARG A 37 -1.81 4.53 2.41
CA ARG A 37 -2.78 5.48 3.00
C ARG A 37 -3.14 5.11 4.44
N PHE A 38 -3.30 3.81 4.72
CA PHE A 38 -3.62 3.34 6.08
C PHE A 38 -2.49 3.67 7.04
N LYS A 39 -1.24 3.47 6.61
CA LYS A 39 -0.04 3.92 7.34
C LYS A 39 -0.03 5.43 7.55
N THR A 40 -0.19 6.23 6.50
CA THR A 40 -0.14 7.69 6.56
C THR A 40 -1.21 8.28 7.47
N TYR A 41 -2.42 7.72 7.46
CA TYR A 41 -3.53 8.20 8.29
C TYR A 41 -3.58 7.56 9.69
N GLY A 42 -2.67 6.64 10.01
CA GLY A 42 -2.63 5.99 11.33
C GLY A 42 -3.87 5.17 11.64
N ILE A 43 -4.42 4.47 10.63
CA ILE A 43 -5.63 3.65 10.82
C ILE A 43 -5.29 2.40 11.64
N THR A 44 -6.00 2.21 12.75
CA THR A 44 -5.91 0.98 13.56
C THR A 44 -6.65 -0.16 12.88
N LEU A 45 -6.00 -1.31 12.75
CA LEU A 45 -6.55 -2.53 12.16
C LEU A 45 -6.52 -3.68 13.16
N ASN A 46 -7.32 -4.71 12.91
CA ASN A 46 -7.16 -6.01 13.58
C ASN A 46 -5.82 -6.69 13.24
N GLU A 47 -5.50 -7.77 13.95
CA GLU A 47 -4.22 -8.47 13.85
C GLU A 47 -3.91 -9.01 12.44
N ASP A 48 -4.88 -9.68 11.81
CA ASP A 48 -4.68 -10.28 10.49
C ASP A 48 -4.50 -9.22 9.39
N ALA A 49 -5.30 -8.16 9.41
CA ALA A 49 -5.18 -7.06 8.47
C ALA A 49 -3.88 -6.24 8.71
N SER A 50 -3.45 -6.11 9.97
CA SER A 50 -2.16 -5.48 10.31
C SER A 50 -0.99 -6.29 9.77
N ARG A 51 -1.01 -7.62 9.95
CA ARG A 51 0.02 -8.53 9.42
C ARG A 51 0.18 -8.40 7.91
N TYR A 52 -0.94 -8.34 7.18
CA TYR A 52 -0.89 -8.10 5.74
C TYR A 52 -0.31 -6.72 5.39
N MET A 53 -0.78 -5.66 6.05
CA MET A 53 -0.27 -4.31 5.82
C MET A 53 1.25 -4.23 6.06
N GLU A 54 1.75 -4.85 7.12
CA GLU A 54 3.19 -4.94 7.41
C GLU A 54 3.95 -5.70 6.33
N THR A 55 3.39 -6.82 5.84
CA THR A 55 3.99 -7.59 4.74
C THR A 55 4.13 -6.75 3.48
N VAL A 56 3.09 -6.00 3.12
CA VAL A 56 3.11 -5.05 2.00
C VAL A 56 4.17 -3.97 2.20
N LEU A 57 4.24 -3.35 3.38
CA LEU A 57 5.18 -2.26 3.68
C LEU A 57 6.65 -2.71 3.72
N ASN A 58 6.90 -4.00 3.97
CA ASN A 58 8.23 -4.60 3.97
C ASN A 58 8.62 -5.22 2.61
N CYS A 59 7.76 -5.11 1.60
CA CYS A 59 8.04 -5.54 0.23
C CYS A 59 9.18 -4.72 -0.38
N SER A 60 10.24 -5.39 -0.85
CA SER A 60 11.39 -4.74 -1.51
C SER A 60 11.00 -3.93 -2.74
N GLU A 61 10.07 -4.44 -3.53
CA GLU A 61 9.57 -3.84 -4.77
C GLU A 61 8.80 -2.56 -4.46
N LEU A 62 7.98 -2.56 -3.40
CA LEU A 62 7.29 -1.36 -2.93
C LEU A 62 8.28 -0.32 -2.42
N GLN A 63 9.29 -0.73 -1.64
CA GLN A 63 10.31 0.19 -1.14
C GLN A 63 11.11 0.83 -2.28
N CYS A 64 11.46 0.06 -3.32
CA CYS A 64 12.12 0.59 -4.51
C CYS A 64 11.21 1.59 -5.24
N TRP A 65 9.93 1.24 -5.44
CA TRP A 65 8.98 2.12 -6.11
C TRP A 65 8.78 3.44 -5.36
N ILE A 66 8.69 3.41 -4.02
CA ILE A 66 8.63 4.62 -3.19
C ILE A 66 9.89 5.47 -3.35
N ALA A 67 11.07 4.83 -3.33
CA ALA A 67 12.34 5.53 -3.48
C ALA A 67 12.47 6.24 -4.83
N ASP A 68 11.92 5.66 -5.90
CA ASP A 68 11.93 6.27 -7.22
C ASP A 68 10.85 7.36 -7.36
N ALA A 69 9.65 7.15 -6.81
CA ALA A 69 8.61 8.18 -6.77
C ALA A 69 9.07 9.45 -6.02
N LEU A 70 9.87 9.31 -4.96
CA LEU A 70 10.43 10.46 -4.23
C LEU A 70 11.46 11.26 -5.03
N LYS A 71 11.99 10.72 -6.14
CA LYS A 71 12.92 11.41 -7.05
C LYS A 71 12.20 12.04 -8.23
N GLU A 72 10.90 11.78 -8.40
CA GLU A 72 10.11 12.30 -9.51
C GLU A 72 9.98 13.82 -9.40
N THR A 73 10.41 14.53 -10.45
CA THR A 73 10.33 15.99 -10.55
C THR A 73 9.39 16.45 -11.66
N ASP A 74 8.70 15.51 -12.30
CA ASP A 74 7.82 15.79 -13.42
C ASP A 74 6.58 16.54 -12.93
N ILE A 75 6.27 17.65 -13.60
CA ILE A 75 5.10 18.49 -13.30
C ILE A 75 4.15 18.37 -14.48
N VAL A 76 2.94 17.89 -14.23
CA VAL A 76 1.89 17.78 -15.24
C VAL A 76 0.96 18.99 -15.11
N ALA A 77 1.22 20.04 -15.90
CA ALA A 77 0.56 21.35 -15.75
C ALA A 77 -0.98 21.33 -15.77
N ILE A 78 -1.61 20.33 -16.42
CA ILE A 78 -3.07 20.17 -16.42
C ILE A 78 -3.62 19.65 -15.09
N ASP A 79 -2.81 18.91 -14.32
CA ASP A 79 -3.17 18.34 -13.02
C ASP A 79 -2.84 19.28 -11.85
N GLU A 80 -2.03 20.31 -12.10
CA GLU A 80 -1.67 21.35 -11.14
C GLU A 80 -2.71 22.48 -11.11
N ALA A 81 -3.80 22.30 -10.37
CA ALA A 81 -4.84 23.31 -10.19
C ALA A 81 -4.45 24.47 -9.23
N GLY A 82 -3.31 24.35 -8.54
CA GLY A 82 -2.79 25.35 -7.62
C GLY A 82 -2.17 26.55 -8.35
N LYS A 83 -2.23 27.74 -7.73
CA LYS A 83 -1.43 28.88 -8.20
C LYS A 83 -0.07 28.84 -7.52
N GLU A 84 1.00 29.18 -8.24
CA GLU A 84 2.30 29.40 -7.62
C GLU A 84 2.17 30.45 -6.51
N ARG A 85 2.77 30.15 -5.36
CA ARG A 85 2.79 31.07 -4.24
C ARG A 85 3.80 32.18 -4.55
N GLU A 86 3.31 33.39 -4.81
CA GLU A 86 4.17 34.58 -4.89
C GLU A 86 4.88 34.78 -3.53
N LEU A 87 6.21 34.88 -3.55
CA LEU A 87 7.09 35.12 -2.40
C LEU A 87 7.29 36.62 -2.18
#